data_AF-A0A0D3AT84-F1
#
_entry.id   AF-A0A0D3AT84-F1
#
_cell.length_a   1.000
_cell.length_b   1.000
_cell.length_c   1.000
_cell.angle_alpha   90.00
_cell.angle_beta   90.00
_cell.angle_gamma   90.00
#
_symmetry.space_group_name_H-M   'P 1'
#
loop_
_entity.id
_entity.type
_entity.pdbx_description
1 polymer ?
#
loop_
_entity_poly.entity_id
_entity_poly.type
_entity_poly.pdbx_seq_one_letter_code
_entity_poly.pdbx_strand_id
1 'polypeptide(L)' 'MYDGKMLVNYCTSLNWSAHGSTLFSGYTDRVVRVWGIGCDCGNRNSH' A
#
# COMPACT_ATOMS: atom_id res chain seq x y z
N MET A 1 10.58 20.07 25.96
CA MET A 1 10.33 18.62 26.13
C MET A 1 9.51 18.16 24.93
N TYR A 2 10.17 17.85 23.81
CA TYR A 2 9.51 17.13 22.73
C TYR A 2 9.61 15.67 23.11
N ASP A 3 8.55 15.16 23.72
CA ASP A 3 8.38 13.72 23.94
C ASP A 3 8.52 13.03 22.58
N GLY A 4 9.44 12.07 22.50
CA GLY A 4 9.86 11.37 21.29
C GLY A 4 8.77 10.42 20.79
N LYS A 5 7.56 10.94 20.57
CA LYS A 5 6.49 10.21 19.90
C LYS A 5 6.90 10.05 18.44
N MET A 6 7.40 8.87 18.13
CA MET A 6 7.48 8.37 16.76
C MET A 6 6.06 8.46 16.19
N LEU A 7 5.84 9.48 15.36
CA LEU A 7 4.54 9.77 14.77
C LEU A 7 4.19 8.56 13.90
N VAL A 8 3.32 7.68 14.40
CA VAL A 8 2.86 6.52 13.64
C VAL A 8 2.16 7.09 12.41
N ASN A 9 2.74 6.88 11.23
CA ASN A 9 2.12 7.33 9.98
C ASN A 9 0.90 6.45 9.73
N TYR A 10 -0.28 7.01 9.96
CA TYR A 10 -1.52 6.29 9.73
C TYR A 10 -1.89 6.35 8.25
N CYS A 11 -2.39 5.23 7.72
CA CYS A 11 -3.07 5.26 6.43
C CYS A 11 -4.38 6.04 6.60
N THR A 12 -4.53 7.14 5.86
CA THR A 12 -5.76 7.94 5.87
C THR A 12 -6.75 7.47 4.82
N SER A 13 -6.26 6.90 3.73
CA SER A 13 -7.08 6.53 2.59
C SER A 13 -6.41 5.46 1.74
N LEU A 14 -7.20 4.51 1.26
CA LEU A 14 -6.79 3.43 0.37
C LEU A 14 -7.72 3.43 -0.84
N ASN A 15 -7.14 3.36 -2.05
CA ASN A 15 -7.90 3.29 -3.29
C ASN A 15 -7.31 2.24 -4.23
N TRP A 16 -8.19 1.46 -4.84
CA TRP A 16 -7.83 0.46 -5.84
C TRP A 16 -8.12 0.95 -7.24
N SER A 17 -7.19 0.70 -8.17
CA SER A 17 -7.50 0.80 -9.59
C SER A 17 -8.60 -0.20 -9.96
N ALA A 18 -9.50 0.19 -10.85
CA ALA A 18 -10.61 -0.64 -11.30
C ALA A 18 -10.17 -2.01 -11.87
N HIS A 19 -8.93 -2.09 -12.37
CA HIS A 19 -8.34 -3.31 -12.90
C HIS A 19 -7.57 -4.14 -11.87
N GLY A 20 -7.45 -3.66 -10.63
CA GLY A 20 -6.77 -4.35 -9.53
C GLY A 20 -5.26 -4.50 -9.67
N SER A 21 -4.65 -3.91 -10.71
CA SER A 21 -3.21 -3.99 -10.95
C SER A 21 -2.39 -3.07 -10.06
N THR A 22 -3.01 -2.01 -9.51
CA THR A 22 -2.33 -1.00 -8.70
C THR A 22 -3.16 -0.60 -7.49
N LEU A 23 -2.52 -0.57 -6.33
CA LEU A 23 -3.08 -0.07 -5.08
C LEU A 23 -2.39 1.24 -4.70
N PHE A 24 -3.20 2.24 -4.34
CA PHE A 24 -2.73 3.54 -3.84
C PHE A 24 -3.00 3.62 -2.34
N SER A 25 -1.95 3.87 -1.55
CA SER A 25 -2.07 4.15 -0.12
C SER A 25 -1.58 5.57 0.20
N GLY A 26 -2.47 6.34 0.82
CA GLY A 26 -2.16 7.69 1.30
C GLY A 26 -1.89 7.69 2.80
N TYR A 27 -0.81 8.36 3.19
CA TYR A 27 -0.36 8.46 4.58
C TYR A 27 -0.42 9.89 5.10
N THR A 28 -0.41 10.05 6.43
CA THR A 28 -0.39 11.35 7.11
C THR A 28 0.89 12.16 6.89
N ASP A 29 1.93 11.56 6.32
CA ASP A 29 3.19 12.23 5.93
C ASP A 29 3.07 12.99 4.59
N ARG A 30 1.86 13.08 4.02
CA ARG A 30 1.56 13.68 2.71
C ARG A 30 2.25 12.96 1.55
N VAL A 31 2.70 11.72 1.77
CA VAL A 31 3.26 10.87 0.73
C VAL A 31 2.22 9.83 0.34
N VAL A 32 2.04 9.67 -0.98
CA VAL A 32 1.24 8.59 -1.56
C VAL A 32 2.19 7.52 -2.07
N ARG A 33 1.97 6.27 -1.65
CA ARG A 33 2.74 5.11 -2.13
C ARG A 33 1.89 4.31 -3.11
N VAL A 34 2.54 3.85 -4.18
CA VAL A 34 1.92 3.05 -5.23
C VAL A 34 2.48 1.64 -5.19
N TRP A 35 1.59 0.66 -5.16
CA TRP A 35 1.93 -0.75 -5.09
C TRP A 35 1.42 -1.44 -6.36
N GLY A 36 2.33 -2.04 -7.13
CA GLY A 36 1.96 -2.91 -8.25
C GLY A 36 1.59 -4.28 -7.71
N ILE A 37 0.32 -4.66 -7.80
CA ILE A 37 -0.16 -5.97 -7.37
C ILE A 37 -0.09 -6.88 -8.59
N GLY A 38 1.09 -7.49 -8.80
CA GLY A 38 1.28 -8.50 -9.83
C GLY A 38 0.52 -9.75 -9.45
N CYS A 39 -0.44 -10.15 -10.28
CA CYS A 39 -0.98 -11.49 -10.22
C CYS A 39 0.11 -12.47 -10.68
N ASP A 40 0.77 -13.14 -9.73
CA ASP A 40 1.48 -14.38 -10.05
C ASP A 40 0.45 -15.45 -10.38
N CYS A 41 -0.03 -15.44 -11.63
CA CYS A 41 -0.81 -16.55 -12.19
C CYS A 41 0.06 -17.78 -12.50
N GLY A 42 1.33 -17.80 -12.07
CA GLY A 42 2.38 -18.65 -12.63
C GLY A 42 2.99 -19.70 -11.69
N ASN A 43 2.37 -20.11 -10.59
CA ASN A 43 2.87 -21.28 -9.84
C ASN A 43 1.75 -22.19 -9.32
N ARG A 44 0.83 -22.58 -10.21
CA ARG A 44 0.13 -23.85 -10.03
C ARG A 44 1.12 -24.93 -10.45
N ASN A 45 1.92 -25.42 -9.51
CA ASN A 45 2.49 -26.75 -9.62
C ASN A 45 1.32 -27.73 -9.64
N SER A 46 0.73 -27.91 -10.82
CA SER A 46 -0.15 -29.03 -11.11
C SER A 46 0.75 -30.24 -11.38
N HIS A 47 1.23 -30.85 -10.30
CA HIS A 47 1.61 -32.27 -10.22
C HIS A 47 1.70 -32.68 -8.75
#